data_AF-A0A9E0YPR9-F1
#
_entry.id   AF-A0A9E0YPR9-F1
#
_cell.length_a   1.000
_cell.length_b   1.000
_cell.length_c   1.000
_cell.angle_alpha   90.00
_cell.angle_beta   90.00
_cell.angle_gamma   90.00
#
_symmetry.space_group_name_H-M   'P 1'
#
loop_
_entity.id
_entity.type
_entity.pdbx_description
1 polymer ?
#
loop_
_entity_poly.entity_id
_entity_poly.type
_entity_poly.pdbx_seq_one_letter_code
_entity_poly.pdbx_strand_id
1 'polypeptide(L)'
;GVISQQQAWEELLAGFERGESDRSGRGWTLRSLSPKMWHERAQKRVYWTGAAFFLRIDTRLRTETEDAHSLDKTLAAFHECCMDRHRRWNAERLIDILGELSVPEIWQQEYHRTIDARAEPRYREAIARLGITRSRGGLQLDASARAKALRNAIAGARSPMGTGRLATPEPMRQESGSVAP
;
A
#
# COMPACT_ATOMS: atom_id res chain seq x y z
N GLY A 1 13.34 2.87 -11.95
CA GLY A 1 12.89 1.51 -11.61
C GLY A 1 13.35 0.56 -12.69
N VAL A 2 13.61 -0.70 -12.35
CA VAL A 2 14.15 -1.71 -13.30
C VAL A 2 13.08 -2.21 -14.28
N ILE A 3 11.79 -2.03 -13.98
CA ILE A 3 10.66 -2.42 -14.84
C ILE A 3 9.76 -1.23 -15.17
N SER A 4 9.03 -1.33 -16.30
CA SER A 4 8.05 -0.31 -16.69
C SER A 4 6.79 -0.36 -15.80
N GLN A 5 6.03 0.74 -15.75
CA GLN A 5 4.75 0.75 -15.00
C GLN A 5 3.77 -0.31 -15.52
N GLN A 6 3.68 -0.49 -16.84
CA GLN A 6 2.83 -1.52 -17.43
C GLN A 6 3.23 -2.91 -16.94
N GLN A 7 4.53 -3.21 -16.98
CA GLN A 7 5.08 -4.49 -16.54
C GLN A 7 4.83 -4.73 -15.04
N ALA A 8 4.94 -3.69 -14.20
CA ALA A 8 4.60 -3.78 -12.79
C ALA A 8 3.11 -4.15 -12.56
N TRP A 9 2.19 -3.54 -13.32
CA TRP A 9 0.77 -3.89 -13.22
C TRP A 9 0.47 -5.29 -13.77
N GLU A 10 1.13 -5.71 -14.84
CA GLU A 10 1.02 -7.07 -15.40
C GLU A 10 1.45 -8.13 -14.38
N GLU A 11 2.60 -7.93 -13.73
CA GLU A 11 3.10 -8.83 -12.69
C GLU A 11 2.19 -8.90 -11.46
N LEU A 12 1.65 -7.75 -11.03
CA LEU A 12 0.72 -7.67 -9.92
C LEU A 12 -0.59 -8.41 -10.23
N LEU A 13 -1.17 -8.20 -11.42
CA LEU A 13 -2.38 -8.92 -11.86
C LEU A 13 -2.14 -10.42 -11.96
N ALA A 14 -1.01 -10.84 -12.54
CA ALA A 14 -0.64 -12.25 -12.59
C ALA A 14 -0.49 -12.84 -11.18
N GLY A 15 0.00 -12.05 -10.22
CA GLY A 15 0.01 -12.37 -8.80
C GLY A 15 -1.38 -12.67 -8.25
N PHE A 16 -2.31 -11.75 -8.44
CA PHE A 16 -3.68 -11.97 -7.97
C PHE A 16 -4.35 -13.18 -8.63
N GLU A 17 -4.11 -13.44 -9.91
CA GLU A 17 -4.60 -14.62 -10.62
C GLU A 17 -4.02 -15.93 -10.04
N ARG A 18 -2.75 -15.93 -9.63
CA ARG A 18 -2.16 -17.05 -8.88
C ARG A 18 -2.87 -17.25 -7.53
N GLY A 19 -3.27 -16.17 -6.86
CA GLY A 19 -4.06 -16.22 -5.63
C GLY A 19 -5.48 -16.77 -5.84
N GLU A 20 -6.17 -16.37 -6.91
CA GLU A 20 -7.50 -16.88 -7.27
C GLU A 20 -7.46 -18.38 -7.64
N SER A 21 -6.45 -18.79 -8.41
CA SER A 21 -6.30 -20.16 -8.89
C SER A 21 -5.78 -21.16 -7.85
N ASP A 22 -5.19 -20.69 -6.74
CA ASP A 22 -4.71 -21.55 -5.66
C ASP A 22 -5.83 -22.50 -5.17
N ARG A 23 -5.56 -23.79 -4.99
CA ARG A 23 -6.59 -24.73 -4.52
C ARG A 23 -6.59 -24.86 -3.00
N SER A 24 -5.47 -24.56 -2.34
CA SER A 24 -5.32 -24.61 -0.90
C SER A 24 -6.27 -23.64 -0.20
N GLY A 25 -6.98 -24.10 0.84
CA GLY A 25 -7.92 -23.27 1.61
C GLY A 25 -9.11 -22.71 0.81
N ARG A 26 -9.42 -23.28 -0.36
CA ARG A 26 -10.53 -22.82 -1.21
C ARG A 26 -11.86 -22.93 -0.45
N GLY A 27 -12.65 -21.85 -0.51
CA GLY A 27 -13.97 -21.78 0.13
C GLY A 27 -13.94 -21.43 1.61
N TRP A 28 -12.77 -21.39 2.24
CA TRP A 28 -12.63 -20.92 3.61
C TRP A 28 -12.61 -19.39 3.64
N THR A 29 -13.12 -18.82 4.73
CA THR A 29 -13.01 -17.39 4.98
C THR A 29 -11.57 -17.02 5.34
N LEU A 30 -11.19 -15.76 5.15
CA LEU A 30 -9.86 -15.31 5.53
C LEU A 30 -9.63 -15.45 7.04
N ARG A 31 -10.65 -15.19 7.86
CA ARG A 31 -10.65 -15.40 9.32
C ARG A 31 -10.24 -16.82 9.69
N SER A 32 -10.87 -17.82 9.08
CA SER A 32 -10.61 -19.23 9.41
C SER A 32 -9.30 -19.74 8.82
N LEU A 33 -8.90 -19.23 7.65
CA LEU A 33 -7.75 -19.73 6.92
C LEU A 33 -6.41 -19.14 7.41
N SER A 34 -6.37 -17.85 7.74
CA SER A 34 -5.09 -17.16 8.07
C SER A 34 -4.32 -17.80 9.22
N PRO A 35 -4.95 -18.18 10.36
CA PRO A 35 -4.24 -18.85 11.45
C PRO A 35 -3.70 -20.24 11.09
N LYS A 36 -4.29 -20.89 10.08
CA LYS A 36 -3.98 -22.26 9.64
C LYS A 36 -3.21 -22.32 8.33
N MET A 37 -2.84 -21.18 7.74
CA MET A 37 -2.35 -21.10 6.37
C MET A 37 -1.09 -21.94 6.11
N TRP A 38 -0.26 -22.14 7.14
CA TRP A 38 0.93 -22.98 7.05
C TRP A 38 0.59 -24.47 6.96
N HIS A 39 -0.34 -24.92 7.80
CA HIS A 39 -0.83 -26.29 7.81
C HIS A 39 -1.57 -26.62 6.50
N GLU A 40 -2.45 -25.71 6.07
CA GLU A 40 -3.27 -25.84 4.86
C GLU A 40 -2.49 -25.54 3.56
N ARG A 41 -1.21 -25.18 3.65
CA ARG A 41 -0.37 -24.74 2.51
C ARG A 41 -1.04 -23.66 1.66
N ALA A 42 -1.75 -22.74 2.31
CA ALA A 42 -2.57 -21.70 1.71
C ALA A 42 -1.92 -20.31 1.78
N GLN A 43 -0.59 -20.24 1.95
CA GLN A 43 0.15 -18.99 2.10
C GLN A 43 -0.07 -18.06 0.92
N LYS A 44 -0.07 -18.58 -0.32
CA LYS A 44 -0.29 -17.79 -1.53
C LYS A 44 -1.70 -17.18 -1.55
N ARG A 45 -2.73 -17.98 -1.24
CA ARG A 45 -4.11 -17.49 -1.12
C ARG A 45 -4.23 -16.36 -0.09
N VAL A 46 -3.67 -16.54 1.11
CA VAL A 46 -3.71 -15.52 2.17
C VAL A 46 -2.92 -14.27 1.76
N TYR A 47 -1.70 -14.45 1.23
CA TYR A 47 -0.85 -13.36 0.76
C TYR A 47 -1.53 -12.49 -0.30
N TRP A 48 -2.05 -13.10 -1.37
CA TRP A 48 -2.70 -12.35 -2.45
C TRP A 48 -4.05 -11.75 -2.02
N THR A 49 -4.73 -12.34 -1.04
CA THR A 49 -5.91 -11.75 -0.42
C THR A 49 -5.55 -10.47 0.34
N GLY A 50 -4.48 -10.51 1.15
CA GLY A 50 -3.98 -9.34 1.88
C GLY A 50 -3.44 -8.25 0.95
N ALA A 51 -2.68 -8.62 -0.09
CA ALA A 51 -2.16 -7.65 -1.06
C ALA A 51 -3.29 -6.90 -1.78
N ALA A 52 -4.35 -7.60 -2.19
CA ALA A 52 -5.49 -6.97 -2.83
C ALA A 52 -6.34 -6.13 -1.86
N PHE A 53 -6.41 -6.51 -0.58
CA PHE A 53 -6.99 -5.67 0.48
C PHE A 53 -6.30 -4.31 0.57
N PHE A 54 -4.96 -4.29 0.64
CA PHE A 54 -4.22 -3.02 0.68
C PHE A 54 -4.36 -2.21 -0.61
N LEU A 55 -4.41 -2.86 -1.78
CA LEU A 55 -4.67 -2.16 -3.05
C LEU A 55 -6.05 -1.48 -3.06
N ARG A 56 -7.09 -2.16 -2.55
CA ARG A 56 -8.43 -1.56 -2.41
C ARG A 56 -8.40 -0.35 -1.48
N ILE A 57 -7.75 -0.48 -0.32
CA ILE A 57 -7.61 0.63 0.62
C ILE A 57 -6.90 1.82 -0.01
N ASP A 58 -5.73 1.63 -0.63
CA ASP A 58 -4.99 2.75 -1.22
C ASP A 58 -5.79 3.43 -2.35
N THR A 59 -6.48 2.63 -3.16
CA THR A 59 -7.39 3.15 -4.20
C THR A 59 -8.52 3.97 -3.59
N ARG A 60 -9.15 3.50 -2.51
CA ARG A 60 -10.25 4.19 -1.82
C ARG A 60 -9.76 5.47 -1.14
N LEU A 61 -8.68 5.41 -0.36
CA LEU A 61 -8.09 6.58 0.30
C LEU A 61 -7.82 7.69 -0.72
N ARG A 62 -7.15 7.37 -1.82
CA ARG A 62 -6.85 8.37 -2.87
C ARG A 62 -8.09 8.91 -3.55
N THR A 63 -9.06 8.05 -3.89
CA THR A 63 -10.22 8.47 -4.69
C THR A 63 -11.34 9.12 -3.89
N GLU A 64 -11.56 8.71 -2.64
CA GLU A 64 -12.62 9.23 -1.75
C GLU A 64 -12.17 10.48 -0.98
N THR A 65 -10.85 10.71 -0.86
CA THR A 65 -10.30 11.89 -0.16
C THR A 65 -9.55 12.87 -1.07
N GLU A 66 -9.64 12.70 -2.39
CA GLU A 66 -8.95 13.54 -3.38
C GLU A 66 -7.43 13.62 -3.11
N ASP A 67 -6.79 12.45 -2.91
CA ASP A 67 -5.37 12.26 -2.59
C ASP A 67 -4.90 12.88 -1.24
N ALA A 68 -5.82 13.38 -0.39
CA ALA A 68 -5.47 13.84 0.95
C ALA A 68 -4.84 12.71 1.78
N HIS A 69 -5.41 11.51 1.73
CA HIS A 69 -4.88 10.29 2.32
C HIS A 69 -4.46 9.25 1.28
N SER A 70 -3.47 8.44 1.66
CA SER A 70 -2.98 7.31 0.88
C SER A 70 -2.29 6.29 1.78
N LEU A 71 -2.15 5.05 1.31
CA LEU A 71 -1.54 3.99 2.11
C LEU A 71 -0.09 4.32 2.52
N ASP A 72 0.70 4.92 1.62
CA ASP A 72 2.08 5.31 1.91
C ASP A 72 2.17 6.42 2.96
N LYS A 73 1.26 7.40 2.94
CA LYS A 73 1.14 8.43 4.00
C LYS A 73 0.74 7.80 5.33
N THR A 74 -0.26 6.92 5.33
CA THR A 74 -0.72 6.24 6.56
C THR A 74 0.39 5.38 7.17
N LEU A 75 1.15 4.64 6.35
CA LEU A 75 2.25 3.80 6.83
C LEU A 75 3.43 4.63 7.34
N ALA A 76 3.72 5.79 6.73
CA ALA A 76 4.72 6.72 7.24
C ALA A 76 4.31 7.26 8.62
N ALA A 77 3.07 7.71 8.77
CA ALA A 77 2.53 8.17 10.06
C ALA A 77 2.55 7.05 11.12
N PHE A 78 2.20 5.82 10.74
CA PHE A 78 2.25 4.67 11.64
C PHE A 78 3.68 4.37 12.12
N HIS A 79 4.66 4.46 11.22
CA HIS A 79 6.07 4.31 11.56
C HIS A 79 6.53 5.35 12.60
N GLU A 80 6.08 6.60 12.46
CA GLU A 80 6.44 7.70 13.35
C GLU A 80 5.76 7.61 14.72
N CYS A 81 4.47 7.27 14.79
CA CYS A 81 3.72 7.31 16.06
C CYS A 81 3.80 6.02 16.88
N CYS A 82 3.86 4.88 16.21
CA CYS A 82 3.27 3.67 16.77
C CYS A 82 4.11 2.42 16.52
N MET A 83 5.09 2.47 15.61
CA MET A 83 5.94 1.32 15.32
C MET A 83 6.94 1.05 16.46
N ASP A 84 6.45 0.33 17.46
CA ASP A 84 7.27 -0.27 18.50
C ASP A 84 7.68 -1.70 18.08
N ARG A 85 9.00 -1.94 18.03
CA ARG A 85 9.59 -3.23 17.64
C ARG A 85 9.31 -4.36 18.64
N HIS A 86 8.94 -4.03 19.88
CA HIS A 86 8.66 -5.00 20.93
C HIS A 86 7.18 -5.38 21.01
N ARG A 87 6.31 -4.64 20.31
CA ARG A 87 4.87 -4.88 20.33
C ARG A 87 4.44 -5.85 19.24
N ARG A 88 3.70 -6.89 19.63
CA ARG A 88 2.97 -7.74 18.68
C ARG A 88 1.65 -7.06 18.31
N TRP A 89 1.41 -6.91 17.01
CA TRP A 89 0.16 -6.39 16.47
C TRP A 89 -0.74 -7.53 16.03
N ASN A 90 -1.97 -7.56 16.55
CA ASN A 90 -3.03 -8.34 15.92
C ASN A 90 -3.66 -7.52 14.77
N ALA A 91 -4.39 -8.19 13.89
CA ALA A 91 -4.96 -7.54 12.70
C ALA A 91 -5.94 -6.42 13.09
N GLU A 92 -6.91 -6.69 13.96
CA GLU A 92 -7.94 -5.72 14.37
C GLU A 92 -7.32 -4.43 14.89
N ARG A 93 -6.37 -4.53 15.83
CA ARG A 93 -5.73 -3.37 16.42
C ARG A 93 -4.85 -2.60 15.42
N LEU A 94 -4.22 -3.30 14.48
CA LEU A 94 -3.46 -2.65 13.42
C LEU A 94 -4.39 -1.85 12.49
N ILE A 95 -5.53 -2.42 12.11
CA ILE A 95 -6.55 -1.76 11.29
C ILE A 95 -7.10 -0.52 11.98
N ASP A 96 -7.40 -0.61 13.28
CA ASP A 96 -7.88 0.54 14.06
C ASP A 96 -6.90 1.72 13.99
N ILE A 97 -5.62 1.47 14.26
CA ILE A 97 -4.61 2.53 14.28
C ILE A 97 -4.36 3.11 12.90
N LEU A 98 -4.27 2.25 11.86
CA LEU A 98 -4.12 2.75 10.49
C LEU A 98 -5.35 3.59 10.07
N GLY A 99 -6.53 3.22 10.56
CA GLY A 99 -7.75 4.02 10.47
C GLY A 99 -7.63 5.38 11.13
N GLU A 100 -7.26 5.42 12.42
CA GLU A 100 -7.07 6.65 13.20
C GLU A 100 -6.05 7.62 12.57
N LEU A 101 -5.02 7.08 11.92
CA LEU A 101 -3.99 7.85 11.20
C LEU A 101 -4.42 8.28 9.79
N SER A 102 -5.61 7.88 9.33
CA SER A 102 -6.14 8.27 8.03
C SER A 102 -7.66 8.41 8.02
N VAL A 103 -8.40 7.40 7.54
CA VAL A 103 -9.87 7.42 7.44
C VAL A 103 -10.43 6.13 8.04
N PRO A 104 -10.88 6.14 9.32
CA PRO A 104 -11.32 4.93 10.02
C PRO A 104 -12.36 4.11 9.25
N GLU A 105 -13.32 4.79 8.61
CA GLU A 105 -14.43 4.17 7.91
C GLU A 105 -13.96 3.30 6.73
N ILE A 106 -12.97 3.76 5.95
CA ILE A 106 -12.43 3.00 4.81
C ILE A 106 -11.76 1.71 5.30
N TRP A 107 -10.95 1.80 6.36
CA TRP A 107 -10.22 0.68 6.94
C TRP A 107 -11.16 -0.37 7.52
N GLN A 108 -12.14 0.04 8.34
CA GLN A 108 -13.08 -0.89 8.96
C GLN A 108 -13.99 -1.57 7.93
N GLN A 109 -14.51 -0.82 6.95
CA GLN A 109 -15.34 -1.39 5.89
C GLN A 109 -14.57 -2.42 5.07
N GLU A 110 -13.35 -2.10 4.62
CA GLU A 110 -12.53 -3.07 3.88
C GLU A 110 -12.13 -4.27 4.75
N TYR A 111 -11.87 -4.05 6.04
CA TYR A 111 -11.52 -5.12 6.97
C TYR A 111 -12.66 -6.13 7.09
N HIS A 112 -13.88 -5.68 7.44
CA HIS A 112 -15.06 -6.54 7.54
C HIS A 112 -15.40 -7.21 6.21
N ARG A 113 -15.33 -6.46 5.10
CA ARG A 113 -15.54 -7.02 3.75
C ARG A 113 -14.56 -8.15 3.41
N THR A 114 -13.36 -8.13 3.99
CA THR A 114 -12.28 -9.06 3.66
C THR A 114 -12.19 -10.23 4.62
N ILE A 115 -12.26 -9.99 5.93
CA ILE A 115 -11.99 -10.99 6.96
C ILE A 115 -13.06 -12.09 7.00
N ASP A 116 -14.32 -11.72 6.80
CA ASP A 116 -15.47 -12.63 6.85
C ASP A 116 -15.85 -13.20 5.48
N ALA A 117 -15.27 -12.66 4.40
CA ALA A 117 -15.43 -13.22 3.06
C ALA A 117 -14.49 -14.41 2.81
N ARG A 118 -14.79 -15.17 1.74
CA ARG A 118 -13.87 -16.18 1.21
C ARG A 118 -12.50 -15.53 0.97
N ALA A 119 -11.44 -16.24 1.34
CA ALA A 119 -10.06 -15.79 1.19
C ALA A 119 -9.68 -15.70 -0.29
N GLU A 120 -10.11 -14.64 -0.94
CA GLU A 120 -9.96 -14.38 -2.36
C GLU A 120 -9.48 -12.94 -2.57
N PRO A 121 -8.52 -12.71 -3.48
CA PRO A 121 -8.00 -11.37 -3.75
C PRO A 121 -9.09 -10.29 -3.99
N ARG A 122 -10.16 -10.55 -4.77
CA ARG A 122 -11.24 -9.57 -5.03
C ARG A 122 -10.70 -8.19 -5.45
N TYR A 123 -9.76 -8.16 -6.39
CA TYR A 123 -9.04 -6.96 -6.84
C TYR A 123 -9.71 -6.24 -8.01
N ARG A 124 -10.67 -6.88 -8.69
CA ARG A 124 -11.20 -6.42 -9.98
C ARG A 124 -11.77 -5.01 -9.93
N GLU A 125 -12.48 -4.67 -8.85
CA GLU A 125 -13.04 -3.32 -8.65
C GLU A 125 -11.94 -2.26 -8.54
N ALA A 126 -10.88 -2.50 -7.74
CA ALA A 126 -9.76 -1.58 -7.61
C ALA A 126 -8.99 -1.40 -8.93
N ILE A 127 -8.75 -2.50 -9.65
CA ILE A 127 -8.09 -2.47 -10.96
C ILE A 127 -8.92 -1.69 -12.00
N ALA A 128 -10.24 -1.85 -12.00
CA ALA A 128 -11.11 -1.07 -12.87
C ALA A 128 -11.06 0.43 -12.53
N ARG A 129 -11.06 0.81 -11.24
CA ARG A 129 -10.89 2.21 -10.79
C ARG A 129 -9.55 2.81 -11.21
N LEU A 130 -8.51 1.98 -11.35
CA LEU A 130 -7.20 2.37 -11.87
C LEU A 130 -7.18 2.52 -13.40
N GLY A 131 -8.31 2.31 -14.09
CA GLY A 131 -8.38 2.34 -15.54
C GLY A 131 -7.55 1.24 -16.19
N ILE A 132 -7.41 0.09 -15.52
CA ILE A 132 -6.68 -1.06 -16.02
C ILE A 132 -7.69 -2.09 -16.51
N THR A 133 -7.56 -2.50 -17.77
CA THR A 133 -8.39 -3.56 -18.35
C THR A 133 -7.53 -4.65 -18.98
N ARG A 134 -8.04 -5.88 -18.99
CA ARG A 134 -7.41 -6.98 -19.73
C ARG A 134 -8.10 -7.12 -21.09
N SER A 135 -7.30 -7.14 -22.15
CA SER A 135 -7.71 -7.40 -23.53
C SER A 135 -7.04 -8.66 -24.07
N ARG A 136 -7.47 -9.17 -25.24
CA ARG A 136 -6.83 -10.31 -25.91
C ARG A 136 -5.34 -10.09 -26.20
N GLY A 137 -4.91 -8.83 -26.35
CA GLY A 137 -3.50 -8.46 -26.63
C GLY A 137 -2.68 -8.09 -25.41
N GLY A 138 -3.21 -8.27 -24.19
CA GLY A 138 -2.53 -7.91 -22.94
C GLY A 138 -3.24 -6.82 -22.15
N LEU A 139 -2.50 -6.21 -21.23
CA LEU A 139 -2.98 -5.18 -20.31
C LEU A 139 -3.12 -3.84 -21.04
N GLN A 140 -4.29 -3.22 -20.91
CA GLN A 140 -4.60 -1.90 -21.46
C GLN A 140 -4.73 -0.90 -20.32
N LEU A 141 -4.05 0.24 -20.47
CA LEU A 141 -4.06 1.34 -19.50
C LEU A 141 -4.85 2.50 -20.09
N ASP A 142 -5.94 2.89 -19.44
CA ASP A 142 -6.69 4.10 -19.79
C ASP A 142 -5.76 5.33 -19.75
N ALA A 143 -5.68 6.05 -20.86
CA ALA A 143 -4.82 7.22 -21.02
C ALA A 143 -5.36 8.49 -20.36
N SER A 144 -6.58 8.47 -19.79
CA SER A 144 -7.15 9.61 -19.08
C SER A 144 -6.21 10.12 -17.99
N ALA A 145 -6.12 11.45 -17.86
CA ALA A 145 -5.19 12.10 -16.92
C ALA A 145 -5.41 11.61 -15.48
N ARG A 146 -6.68 11.41 -15.09
CA ARG A 146 -7.06 10.90 -13.76
C ARG A 146 -6.57 9.48 -13.53
N ALA A 147 -6.83 8.53 -14.44
CA ALA A 147 -6.41 7.14 -14.27
C ALA A 147 -4.88 7.01 -14.29
N LYS A 148 -4.20 7.77 -15.17
CA LYS A 148 -2.74 7.84 -15.21
C LYS A 148 -2.15 8.39 -13.92
N ALA A 149 -2.71 9.48 -13.39
CA ALA A 149 -2.27 10.07 -12.12
C ALA A 149 -2.40 9.07 -10.97
N LEU A 150 -3.56 8.41 -10.85
CA LEU A 150 -3.79 7.42 -9.79
C LEU A 150 -2.81 6.24 -9.87
N ARG A 151 -2.57 5.69 -11.06
CA ARG A 151 -1.58 4.60 -11.24
C ARG A 151 -0.15 5.05 -10.92
N ASN A 152 0.20 6.29 -11.28
CA ASN A 152 1.50 6.86 -10.94
C ASN A 152 1.65 7.07 -9.42
N ALA A 153 0.57 7.44 -8.73
CA ALA A 153 0.60 7.64 -7.29
C ALA A 153 0.86 6.33 -6.52
N ILE A 154 0.35 5.19 -7.03
CA ILE A 154 0.49 3.87 -6.40
C ILE A 154 1.77 3.16 -6.82
N ALA A 155 2.06 3.11 -8.12
CA ALA A 155 3.12 2.28 -8.69
C ALA A 155 4.23 3.09 -9.40
N GLY A 156 4.10 4.42 -9.44
CA GLY A 156 5.14 5.28 -10.00
C GLY A 156 6.38 5.32 -9.12
N ALA A 157 7.50 5.73 -9.70
CA ALA A 157 8.67 6.06 -8.93
C ALA A 157 8.28 7.16 -7.94
N ARG A 158 8.41 6.88 -6.63
CA ARG A 158 8.41 7.96 -5.64
C ARG A 158 9.52 8.90 -6.05
N SER A 159 9.17 10.15 -6.41
CA SER A 159 10.18 11.19 -6.42
C SER A 159 10.80 11.15 -5.03
N PRO A 160 12.13 11.01 -4.89
CA PRO A 160 12.73 11.13 -3.58
C PRO A 160 12.26 12.47 -3.05
N MET A 161 11.54 12.44 -1.92
CA MET A 161 11.22 13.66 -1.19
C MET A 161 12.52 14.47 -1.13
N GLY A 162 12.45 15.72 -1.58
CA GLY A 162 13.60 16.59 -1.71
C GLY A 162 14.49 16.43 -0.49
N THR A 163 15.74 16.06 -0.72
CA THR A 163 16.78 16.18 0.29
C THR A 163 16.83 17.64 0.67
N GLY A 164 16.07 18.01 1.72
CA GLY A 164 16.25 19.23 2.47
C GLY A 164 17.68 19.18 2.95
N ARG A 165 18.57 19.81 2.18
CA ARG A 165 19.96 20.02 2.52
C ARG A 165 19.90 20.87 3.78
N LEU A 166 20.08 20.25 4.94
CA LEU A 166 20.40 20.95 6.18
C LEU A 166 21.58 21.85 5.84
N ALA A 167 21.31 23.15 5.69
CA ALA A 167 22.35 24.15 5.63
C ALA A 167 23.09 24.03 6.96
N THR A 168 24.32 23.52 6.90
CA THR A 168 25.27 23.63 7.99
C THR A 168 25.44 25.11 8.32
N PRO A 169 25.25 25.54 9.59
CA PRO A 169 25.58 26.91 9.96
C PRO A 169 27.09 27.11 9.79
N GLU A 170 27.42 28.22 9.13
CA GLU A 170 28.77 28.70 8.87
C GLU A 170 29.51 28.93 10.20
N PRO A 171 30.80 28.52 10.34
CA PRO A 171 31.52 28.75 11.58
C PRO A 171 31.84 30.24 11.72
N MET A 172 31.30 30.82 12.78
CA MET A 172 31.53 32.18 13.23
C MET A 172 33.05 32.41 13.43
N ARG A 173 33.65 33.27 12.59
CA ARG A 173 35.04 33.71 12.73
C ARG A 173 35.18 34.52 14.03
N GLN A 174 36.03 34.07 14.95
CA GLN A 174 36.50 34.90 16.05
C GLN A 174 37.55 35.87 15.50
N GLU A 175 37.24 37.17 15.50
CA GLU A 175 38.23 38.23 15.33
C GLU A 175 39.00 38.40 16.64
N SER A 176 40.22 37.88 16.67
CA SER A 176 41.20 38.17 17.71
C SER A 176 41.79 39.56 17.46
N GLY A 177 41.22 40.58 18.10
CA GLY A 177 41.79 41.92 18.17
C GLY A 177 43.06 41.92 19.03
N SER A 178 44.21 42.08 18.38
CA SER A 178 45.50 42.39 19.00
C SER A 178 45.55 43.88 19.33
N VAL A 179 45.71 44.24 20.60
CA VAL A 179 46.03 45.60 21.04
C VAL A 179 47.31 45.56 21.88
N ALA A 180 48.36 46.14 21.32
CA ALA A 180 49.53 46.68 22.01
C ALA A 180 49.98 47.89 21.16
N PRO A 181 50.61 48.93 21.74
CA PRO A 181 51.69 48.82 22.73
C PRO A 181 51.40 49.44 24.09
#